data_AF-A0AA41K5E0-F1
#
_entry.id   AF-A0AA41K5E0-F1
#
_cell.length_a   1.000
_cell.length_b   1.000
_cell.length_c   1.000
_cell.angle_alpha   90.00
_cell.angle_beta   90.00
_cell.angle_gamma   90.00
#
_symmetry.space_group_name_H-M   'P 1'
#
loop_
_entity.id
_entity.type
_entity.pdbx_description
1 polymer ?
#
loop_
_entity_poly.entity_id
_entity_poly.type
_entity_poly.pdbx_seq_one_letter_code
_entity_poly.pdbx_strand_id
1 'polypeptide(L)'
;MKKETRILLETRWKETIRKQREGKTGKVYGSYVLMKTEEGCEEAKKLIREQAEMSIEDVIRQEDTRKTAEELIEDIEIITIEKYGAILVGWILTV
;
A
#
# COMPACT_ATOMS: atom_id res chain seq x y z
N MET A 1 -18.09 -7.02 -7.81
CA MET A 1 -17.95 -6.49 -6.45
C MET A 1 -19.11 -5.56 -6.18
N LYS A 2 -19.84 -5.77 -5.08
CA LYS A 2 -20.91 -4.86 -4.64
C LYS A 2 -20.30 -3.54 -4.16
N LYS A 3 -21.03 -2.42 -4.36
CA LYS A 3 -20.57 -1.08 -3.95
C LYS A 3 -20.20 -1.00 -2.46
N GLU A 4 -21.00 -1.65 -1.62
CA GLU A 4 -20.79 -1.71 -0.16
C GLU A 4 -19.49 -2.42 0.22
N THR A 5 -19.17 -3.55 -0.44
CA THR A 5 -17.92 -4.28 -0.23
C THR A 5 -16.71 -3.41 -0.56
N ARG A 6 -16.77 -2.66 -1.68
CA ARG A 6 -15.72 -1.72 -2.05
C ARG A 6 -15.51 -0.65 -0.98
N ILE A 7 -16.60 0.01 -0.56
CA ILE A 7 -16.53 1.07 0.46
C ILE A 7 -15.91 0.54 1.76
N LEU A 8 -16.29 -0.68 2.16
CA LEU A 8 -15.75 -1.30 3.37
C LEU A 8 -14.25 -1.60 3.26
N LEU A 9 -13.78 -2.12 2.11
CA LEU A 9 -12.36 -2.33 1.85
C LEU A 9 -11.57 -1.02 1.85
N GLU A 10 -12.06 0.01 1.16
CA GLU A 10 -11.42 1.33 1.10
C GLU A 10 -11.42 2.04 2.47
N THR A 11 -12.46 1.84 3.27
CA THR A 11 -12.49 2.32 4.66
C THR A 11 -11.43 1.62 5.50
N ARG A 12 -11.33 0.29 5.39
CA ARG A 12 -10.32 -0.49 6.11
C ARG A 12 -8.90 -0.13 5.69
N TRP A 13 -8.68 0.14 4.42
CA TRP A 13 -7.41 0.65 3.90
C TRP A 13 -7.01 1.98 4.56
N LYS A 14 -7.94 2.94 4.62
CA LYS A 14 -7.71 4.23 5.31
C LYS A 14 -7.40 4.05 6.79
N GLU A 15 -8.07 3.12 7.47
CA GLU A 15 -7.76 2.78 8.87
C GLU A 15 -6.36 2.20 9.02
N THR A 16 -5.93 1.34 8.10
CA THR A 16 -4.56 0.77 8.10
C THR A 16 -3.51 1.87 7.92
N ILE A 17 -3.69 2.77 6.95
CA ILE A 17 -2.83 3.96 6.78
C ILE A 17 -2.79 4.80 8.05
N ARG A 18 -3.96 5.06 8.65
CA ARG A 18 -4.06 5.85 9.89
C ARG A 18 -3.23 5.22 11.01
N LYS A 19 -3.36 3.91 11.22
CA LYS A 19 -2.59 3.16 12.23
C LYS A 19 -1.10 3.16 11.94
N GLN A 20 -0.69 3.03 10.68
CA GLN A 20 0.72 3.10 10.31
C GLN A 20 1.35 4.45 10.61
N ARG A 21 0.56 5.52 10.58
CA ARG A 21 0.98 6.87 10.96
C ARG A 21 0.99 7.10 12.49
N GLU A 22 0.28 6.29 13.28
CA GLU A 22 0.21 6.50 14.74
C GLU A 22 1.62 6.37 15.35
N GLY A 23 2.11 7.46 15.95
CA GLY A 23 3.44 7.51 16.56
C GLY A 23 4.61 7.77 15.60
N LYS A 24 4.38 7.86 14.28
CA LYS A 24 5.41 8.22 13.28
C LYS A 24 5.26 9.68 12.86
N THR A 25 6.34 10.45 12.94
CA THR A 25 6.43 11.79 12.36
C THR A 25 6.94 11.67 10.94
N GLY A 26 6.03 11.48 9.99
CA GLY A 26 6.39 11.22 8.60
C GLY A 26 5.23 11.33 7.64
N LYS A 27 5.53 11.39 6.34
CA LYS A 27 4.52 11.27 5.28
C LYS A 27 4.31 9.79 4.97
N VAL A 28 3.08 9.45 4.63
CA VAL A 28 2.71 8.08 4.26
C VAL A 28 2.34 8.08 2.79
N TYR A 29 3.05 7.26 2.03
CA TYR A 29 2.80 6.95 0.63
C TYR A 29 2.18 5.58 0.53
N GLY A 30 1.36 5.39 -0.50
CA GLY A 30 0.79 4.08 -0.75
C GLY A 30 -0.24 4.10 -1.87
N SER A 31 -0.43 2.93 -2.45
CA SER A 31 -1.40 2.67 -3.50
C SER A 31 -1.98 1.28 -3.30
N TYR A 32 -3.13 1.02 -3.90
CA TYR A 32 -3.77 -0.29 -3.86
C TYR A 32 -4.53 -0.62 -5.13
N VAL A 33 -4.74 -1.92 -5.35
CA VAL A 33 -5.64 -2.48 -6.33
C VAL A 33 -6.75 -3.26 -5.62
N LEU A 34 -7.95 -3.22 -6.21
CA LEU A 34 -9.11 -3.99 -5.76
C LEU A 34 -9.38 -5.14 -6.73
N MET A 35 -9.52 -6.33 -6.19
CA MET A 35 -9.72 -7.58 -6.92
C MET A 35 -11.01 -8.27 -6.47
N LYS A 36 -11.62 -9.04 -7.38
CA LYS A 36 -12.89 -9.74 -7.14
C LYS A 36 -12.69 -11.19 -6.67
N THR A 37 -11.47 -11.71 -6.68
CA THR A 37 -11.12 -13.11 -6.39
C THR A 37 -9.68 -13.18 -5.83
N GLU A 38 -9.35 -14.28 -5.16
CA GLU A 38 -7.98 -14.62 -4.72
C GLU A 38 -7.07 -15.06 -5.87
N GLU A 39 -7.65 -15.49 -6.98
CA GLU A 39 -6.90 -15.82 -8.19
C GLU A 39 -6.10 -14.61 -8.66
N GLY A 40 -4.77 -14.78 -8.73
CA GLY A 40 -3.85 -13.71 -9.09
C GLY A 40 -3.45 -12.78 -7.93
N CYS A 41 -3.83 -13.07 -6.68
CA CYS A 41 -3.41 -12.26 -5.53
C CYS A 41 -1.88 -12.19 -5.40
N GLU A 42 -1.17 -13.30 -5.59
CA GLU A 42 0.30 -13.32 -5.57
C GLU A 42 0.91 -12.51 -6.71
N GLU A 43 0.31 -12.57 -7.90
CA GLU A 43 0.76 -11.75 -9.04
C GLU A 43 0.49 -10.26 -8.79
N ALA A 44 -0.66 -9.93 -8.20
CA ALA A 44 -0.98 -8.58 -7.80
C ALA A 44 -0.02 -8.04 -6.74
N LYS A 45 0.42 -8.87 -5.78
CA LYS A 45 1.44 -8.49 -4.79
C LYS A 45 2.77 -8.15 -5.47
N LYS A 46 3.22 -8.95 -6.45
CA LYS A 46 4.44 -8.66 -7.21
C LYS A 46 4.32 -7.33 -7.97
N LEU A 47 3.24 -7.14 -8.72
CA LEU A 47 3.01 -5.92 -9.50
C LEU A 47 2.88 -4.67 -8.60
N ILE A 48 2.21 -4.78 -7.45
CA ILE A 48 2.09 -3.70 -6.47
C ILE A 48 3.45 -3.38 -5.84
N ARG A 49 4.30 -4.38 -5.62
CA ARG A 49 5.66 -4.17 -5.13
C ARG A 49 6.52 -3.46 -6.18
N GLU A 50 6.50 -3.91 -7.43
CA GLU A 50 7.19 -3.24 -8.53
C GLU A 50 6.71 -1.77 -8.69
N GLN A 51 5.40 -1.53 -8.57
CA GLN A 51 4.83 -0.18 -8.55
C GLN A 51 5.41 0.65 -7.39
N ALA A 52 5.51 0.08 -6.21
CA ALA A 52 6.05 0.76 -5.04
C ALA A 52 7.52 1.13 -5.24
N GLU A 53 8.33 0.19 -5.73
CA GLU A 53 9.76 0.40 -6.00
C GLU A 53 9.97 1.50 -7.05
N MET A 54 9.18 1.51 -8.13
CA MET A 54 9.22 2.60 -9.12
C MET A 54 8.81 3.96 -8.54
N SER A 55 7.98 3.98 -7.49
CA SER A 55 7.51 5.21 -6.86
C SER A 55 8.56 5.82 -5.91
N ILE A 56 9.59 5.07 -5.52
CA ILE A 56 10.59 5.54 -4.53
C ILE A 56 11.40 6.70 -5.06
N GLU A 57 11.77 6.72 -6.34
CA GLU A 57 12.52 7.85 -6.90
C GLU A 57 11.74 9.16 -6.76
N ASP A 58 10.43 9.13 -6.97
CA ASP A 58 9.58 10.30 -6.82
C ASP A 58 9.41 10.68 -5.34
N VAL A 59 9.37 9.70 -4.44
CA VAL A 59 9.34 9.94 -2.99
C VAL A 59 10.63 10.61 -2.52
N ILE A 60 11.80 10.13 -2.93
CA ILE A 60 13.10 10.74 -2.58
C ILE A 60 13.21 12.16 -3.13
N ARG A 61 12.69 12.44 -4.33
CA ARG A 61 12.69 13.79 -4.90
C ARG A 61 11.77 14.75 -4.14
N GLN A 62 10.69 14.25 -3.56
CA GLN A 62 9.69 15.05 -2.86
C GLN A 62 10.03 15.26 -1.38
N GLU A 63 10.68 14.29 -0.76
CA GLU A 63 11.02 14.30 0.67
C GLU A 63 12.51 14.58 0.86
N ASP A 64 12.84 15.50 1.77
CA ASP A 64 14.21 15.69 2.27
C ASP A 64 14.57 14.56 3.24
N THR A 65 14.55 13.32 2.74
CA THR A 65 14.85 12.11 3.49
C THR A 65 16.34 11.81 3.44
N ARG A 66 16.88 11.32 4.57
CA ARG A 66 18.27 10.85 4.65
C ARG A 66 18.43 9.41 4.19
N LYS A 67 17.32 8.71 3.93
CA LYS A 67 17.33 7.30 3.55
C LYS A 67 17.68 7.13 2.08
N THR A 68 18.44 6.09 1.75
CA THR A 68 18.69 5.70 0.36
C THR A 68 17.45 5.04 -0.25
N ALA A 69 17.46 4.87 -1.58
CA ALA A 69 16.40 4.13 -2.26
C ALA A 69 16.26 2.70 -1.73
N GLU A 70 17.38 2.02 -1.49
CA GLU A 70 17.39 0.65 -0.96
C GLU A 70 16.78 0.58 0.43
N GLU A 71 17.12 1.51 1.33
CA GLU A 71 16.53 1.58 2.67
C GLU A 71 15.01 1.81 2.60
N LEU A 72 14.54 2.64 1.65
CA LEU A 72 13.11 2.85 1.45
C LEU A 72 12.41 1.63 0.83
N ILE A 73 13.09 0.84 -0.01
CA ILE A 73 12.53 -0.42 -0.56
C ILE A 73 12.27 -1.41 0.56
N GLU A 74 13.20 -1.51 1.52
CA GLU A 74 13.08 -2.40 2.68
C GLU A 74 11.93 -2.00 3.61
N ASP A 75 11.61 -0.71 3.65
CA ASP A 75 10.50 -0.15 4.43
C ASP A 75 9.12 -0.29 3.73
N ILE A 76 9.05 -0.79 2.49
CA ILE A 76 7.76 -1.03 1.82
C ILE A 76 7.01 -2.18 2.50
N GLU A 77 5.83 -1.86 3.02
CA GLU A 77 4.90 -2.84 3.57
C GLU A 77 3.83 -3.22 2.55
N ILE A 78 3.76 -4.50 2.18
CA ILE A 78 2.65 -5.04 1.37
C ILE A 78 1.51 -5.49 2.28
N ILE A 79 0.33 -4.94 2.02
CA ILE A 79 -0.88 -5.17 2.80
C ILE A 79 -1.93 -5.86 1.94
N THR A 80 -2.57 -6.87 2.51
CA THR A 80 -3.73 -7.55 1.93
C THR A 80 -4.92 -7.43 2.87
N ILE A 81 -6.06 -6.99 2.35
CA ILE A 81 -7.32 -6.88 3.09
C ILE A 81 -8.37 -7.65 2.32
N GLU A 82 -8.99 -8.64 2.95
CA GLU A 82 -10.05 -9.43 2.34
C GLU A 82 -11.40 -9.15 3.01
N LYS A 83 -12.45 -9.02 2.19
CA LYS A 83 -13.82 -8.95 2.67
C LYS A 83 -14.83 -9.43 1.63
N TYR A 84 -15.70 -10.37 2.04
CA TYR A 84 -16.80 -10.89 1.21
C TYR A 84 -16.35 -11.37 -0.18
N GLY A 85 -15.20 -12.07 -0.23
CA GLY A 85 -14.61 -12.58 -1.47
C GLY A 85 -13.96 -11.54 -2.38
N ALA A 86 -13.87 -10.28 -1.94
CA ALA A 86 -13.08 -9.25 -2.61
C ALA A 86 -11.80 -8.96 -1.81
N ILE A 87 -10.74 -8.59 -2.52
CA ILE A 87 -9.41 -8.39 -1.95
C ILE A 87 -8.92 -7.02 -2.35
N LEU A 88 -8.27 -6.34 -1.41
CA LEU A 88 -7.45 -5.18 -1.65
C LEU A 88 -6.00 -5.58 -1.40
N VAL A 89 -5.14 -5.39 -2.40
CA VAL A 89 -3.68 -5.53 -2.27
C VAL A 89 -3.07 -4.16 -2.47
N GLY A 90 -2.28 -3.70 -1.51
CA GLY A 90 -1.65 -2.39 -1.58
C GLY A 90 -0.29 -2.37 -0.93
N TRP A 91 0.44 -1.28 -1.15
CA TRP A 91 1.72 -1.00 -0.51
C TRP A 91 1.63 0.27 0.31
N ILE A 92 2.37 0.33 1.41
CA ILE A 92 2.55 1.51 2.23
C ILE A 92 4.04 1.75 2.45
N LEU A 93 4.47 3.00 2.36
CA LEU A 93 5.79 3.46 2.77
C LEU A 93 5.61 4.65 3.72
N THR A 94 6.30 4.65 4.86
CA THR A 94 6.37 5.81 5.75
C THR A 94 7.76 6.38 5.72
N VAL A 95 7.86 7.66 5.36
CA VAL A 95 9.11 8.43 5.28
C VAL A 95 9.17 9.47 6.38
#